data_AF-A0A3D8P3N2-F1
#
_entry.id   AF-A0A3D8P3N2-F1
#
_cell.length_a   1.000
_cell.length_b   1.000
_cell.length_c   1.000
_cell.angle_alpha   90.00
_cell.angle_beta   90.00
_cell.angle_gamma   90.00
#
_symmetry.space_group_name_H-M   'P 1'
#
loop_
_entity.id
_entity.type
_entity.pdbx_description
1 polymer ?
#
loop_
_entity_poly.entity_id
_entity_poly.type
_entity_poly.pdbx_seq_one_letter_code
_entity_poly.pdbx_strand_id
1 'polypeptide(L)'
;QAAGASGVLASLGGDYVALALPNTLQVSVAGCVRSMDRVDVYRAPRGGKPERLASDVLVLQGAQVATREGQQQSPGVVLVLRQDELDRVLPALSASGGQDIYLVLKPAGGKGGS
;
A
#
# COMPACT_ATOMS: atom_id res chain seq x y z
N GLN A 1 -25.03 7.03 1.16
CA GLN A 1 -23.92 7.66 1.91
C GLN A 1 -22.78 6.65 1.94
N ALA A 2 -21.78 6.81 1.07
CA ALA A 2 -20.60 5.94 1.07
C ALA A 2 -19.58 6.54 2.04
N ALA A 3 -19.18 5.77 3.06
CA ALA A 3 -18.09 6.13 3.94
C ALA A 3 -16.79 6.11 3.11
N GLY A 4 -16.40 7.27 2.59
CA GLY A 4 -15.15 7.44 1.87
C GLY A 4 -13.98 7.23 2.81
N ALA A 5 -13.07 6.34 2.45
CA ALA A 5 -11.79 6.23 3.12
C ALA A 5 -11.04 7.57 2.98
N SER A 6 -10.89 8.30 4.08
CA SER A 6 -10.18 9.58 4.12
C SER A 6 -8.67 9.34 4.13
N GLY A 7 -8.07 9.25 2.95
CA GLY A 7 -6.62 9.41 2.77
C GLY A 7 -6.32 10.86 2.41
N VAL A 8 -5.23 11.42 2.95
CA VAL A 8 -4.74 12.74 2.52
C VAL A 8 -3.97 12.54 1.22
N LEU A 9 -4.41 13.24 0.16
CA LEU A 9 -3.74 13.28 -1.13
C LEU A 9 -2.93 14.58 -1.27
N ALA A 10 -1.68 14.47 -1.68
CA ALA A 10 -0.87 15.63 -2.06
C ALA A 10 -0.27 15.39 -3.45
N SER A 11 -0.46 16.33 -4.39
CA SER A 11 0.23 16.29 -5.68
C SER A 11 1.71 16.61 -5.45
N LEU A 12 2.59 15.80 -6.04
CA LEU A 12 4.04 16.00 -5.96
C LEU A 12 4.61 16.68 -7.22
N GLY A 13 3.74 17.05 -8.17
CA GLY A 13 4.12 17.49 -9.52
C GLY A 13 4.24 16.32 -10.51
N GLY A 14 4.03 16.61 -11.80
CA GLY A 14 3.88 15.59 -12.84
C GLY A 14 2.64 14.72 -12.61
N ASP A 15 2.72 13.44 -12.97
CA ASP A 15 1.63 12.45 -12.83
C ASP A 15 1.64 11.71 -11.48
N TYR A 16 2.29 12.26 -10.45
CA TYR A 16 2.47 11.59 -9.15
C TYR A 16 1.68 12.22 -8.01
N VAL A 17 1.16 11.34 -7.15
CA VAL A 17 0.37 11.67 -5.96
C VAL A 17 0.89 10.93 -4.75
N ALA A 18 0.97 11.61 -3.61
CA ALA A 18 1.16 10.99 -2.32
C ALA A 18 -0.20 10.59 -1.73
N LEU A 19 -0.32 9.36 -1.25
CA LEU A 19 -1.51 8.80 -0.61
C LEU A 19 -1.17 8.29 0.79
N ALA A 20 -1.76 8.90 1.80
CA ALA A 20 -1.74 8.37 3.16
C ALA A 20 -2.79 7.26 3.30
N LEU A 21 -2.35 6.06 3.73
CA LEU A 21 -3.27 4.96 4.00
C LEU A 21 -4.04 5.18 5.31
N PRO A 22 -5.38 5.06 5.31
CA PRO A 22 -6.16 5.20 6.54
C PRO A 22 -5.72 4.19 7.61
N ASN A 23 -5.65 4.64 8.88
CA ASN A 23 -5.28 3.77 10.00
C ASN A 23 -6.32 2.66 10.28
N THR A 24 -7.54 2.82 9.76
CA THR A 24 -8.61 1.82 9.83
C THR A 24 -8.43 0.66 8.85
N LEU A 25 -7.53 0.80 7.88
CA LEU A 25 -7.22 -0.24 6.91
C LEU A 25 -6.25 -1.27 7.53
N GLN A 26 -6.58 -2.55 7.36
CA GLN A 26 -5.62 -3.62 7.66
C GLN A 26 -4.57 -3.66 6.55
N VAL A 27 -3.34 -3.32 6.93
CA VAL A 27 -2.19 -3.36 6.03
C VAL A 27 -1.22 -4.40 6.54
N SER A 28 -0.98 -5.41 5.73
CA SER A 28 0.06 -6.41 6.00
C SER A 28 1.31 -6.08 5.20
N VAL A 29 2.45 -6.08 5.87
CA VAL A 29 3.76 -5.84 5.26
C VAL A 29 4.59 -7.10 5.38
N ALA A 30 5.13 -7.57 4.26
CA ALA A 30 6.10 -8.67 4.26
C ALA A 30 7.48 -8.14 4.70
N GLY A 31 7.67 -7.97 6.02
CA GLY A 31 8.91 -7.47 6.62
C GLY A 31 8.78 -6.05 7.17
N CYS A 32 9.90 -5.31 7.20
CA CYS A 32 9.94 -3.92 7.65
C CYS A 32 9.99 -2.98 6.45
N VAL A 33 8.91 -2.24 6.20
CA VAL A 33 8.88 -1.17 5.18
C VAL A 33 9.35 0.14 5.80
N ARG A 34 10.39 0.72 5.22
CA ARG A 34 11.01 1.97 5.62
C ARG A 34 10.67 3.08 4.62
N SER A 35 10.93 4.31 5.03
CA SER A 35 10.96 5.43 4.10
C SER A 35 11.98 5.15 2.98
N MET A 36 11.64 5.56 1.77
CA MET A 36 12.36 5.36 0.52
C MET A 36 12.38 3.92 -0.03
N ASP A 37 11.72 2.96 0.62
CA ASP A 37 11.55 1.63 0.04
C ASP A 37 10.64 1.66 -1.19
N ARG A 38 10.79 0.65 -2.05
CA ARG A 38 9.91 0.38 -3.19
C ARG A 38 9.07 -0.84 -2.91
N VAL A 39 7.76 -0.73 -3.10
CA VAL A 39 6.80 -1.82 -2.85
C VAL A 39 5.89 -2.04 -4.04
N ASP A 40 5.41 -3.26 -4.18
CA ASP A 40 4.21 -3.55 -4.95
C ASP A 40 3.00 -3.55 -3.99
N VAL A 41 1.86 -3.01 -4.46
CA VAL A 41 0.62 -2.92 -3.70
C VAL A 41 -0.37 -3.94 -4.23
N TYR A 42 -0.88 -4.80 -3.36
CA TYR A 42 -1.86 -5.82 -3.70
C TYR A 42 -3.14 -5.65 -2.88
N ARG A 43 -4.28 -6.00 -3.50
CA ARG A 43 -5.49 -6.38 -2.76
C ARG A 43 -5.55 -7.90 -2.68
N ALA A 44 -5.87 -8.46 -1.51
CA ALA A 44 -6.35 -9.83 -1.43
C ALA A 44 -7.73 -9.85 -0.78
N PRO A 45 -8.79 -10.23 -1.52
CA PRO A 45 -10.05 -10.58 -0.90
C PRO A 45 -9.87 -11.89 -0.12
N ARG A 46 -10.54 -12.04 1.03
CA ARG A 46 -10.51 -13.27 1.83
C ARG A 46 -10.81 -14.50 0.96
N GLY A 47 -9.86 -15.45 0.93
CA GLY A 47 -9.99 -16.70 0.16
C GLY A 47 -9.80 -16.57 -1.36
N GLY A 48 -9.47 -15.37 -1.87
CA GLY A 48 -9.22 -15.14 -3.29
C GLY A 48 -7.74 -14.98 -3.64
N LYS A 49 -7.46 -14.90 -4.94
CA LYS A 49 -6.10 -14.65 -5.44
C LYS A 49 -5.73 -13.17 -5.23
N PRO A 50 -4.53 -12.85 -4.71
CA PRO A 50 -4.06 -11.49 -4.65
C PRO A 50 -3.98 -10.84 -6.04
N GLU A 51 -4.43 -9.60 -6.14
CA GLU A 51 -4.38 -8.79 -7.36
C GLU A 51 -3.50 -7.57 -7.15
N ARG A 52 -2.55 -7.35 -8.06
CA ARG A 52 -1.65 -6.20 -8.02
C ARG A 52 -2.36 -4.93 -8.49
N LEU A 53 -2.44 -3.95 -7.61
CA LEU A 53 -3.04 -2.65 -7.85
C LEU A 53 -2.04 -1.65 -8.41
N ALA A 54 -0.83 -1.63 -7.83
CA ALA A 54 0.26 -0.75 -8.24
C ALA A 54 1.60 -1.46 -8.07
N SER A 55 2.61 -1.03 -8.83
CA SER A 55 3.95 -1.61 -8.82
C SER A 55 5.02 -0.53 -8.69
N ASP A 56 6.13 -0.87 -8.03
CA ASP A 56 7.28 0.03 -7.86
C ASP A 56 6.95 1.36 -7.13
N VAL A 57 6.00 1.29 -6.21
CA VAL A 57 5.49 2.41 -5.42
C VAL A 57 6.53 2.85 -4.40
N LEU A 58 6.85 4.15 -4.38
CA LEU A 58 7.76 4.70 -3.37
C LEU A 58 7.05 4.87 -2.04
N VAL A 59 7.69 4.50 -0.96
CA VAL A 59 7.20 4.75 0.39
C VAL A 59 7.83 6.05 0.92
N LEU A 60 7.04 7.10 1.12
CA LEU A 60 7.55 8.33 1.75
C LEU A 60 7.68 8.19 3.26
N GLN A 61 6.68 7.56 3.87
CA GLN A 61 6.67 7.26 5.29
C GLN A 61 6.39 5.78 5.46
N GLY A 62 7.42 5.06 5.92
CA GLY A 62 7.29 3.67 6.29
C GLY A 62 6.63 3.51 7.65
N ALA A 63 6.27 2.27 7.96
CA ALA A 63 5.75 1.89 9.26
C ALA A 63 6.76 0.98 9.94
N GLN A 64 7.15 1.30 11.19
CA GLN A 64 7.85 0.33 12.02
C GLN A 64 6.85 -0.73 12.47
N VAL A 65 6.89 -1.89 11.82
CA VAL A 65 6.15 -3.07 12.26
C VAL A 65 7.01 -3.78 13.31
N ALA A 66 6.63 -3.64 14.56
CA ALA A 66 7.12 -4.52 15.62
C ALA A 66 5.93 -5.37 16.05
N THR A 67 5.87 -6.64 15.62
CA THR A 67 5.44 -7.78 16.47
C THR A 67 5.32 -9.10 15.69
N ARG A 68 5.52 -10.18 16.46
CA ARG A 68 5.55 -11.61 16.10
C ARG A 68 4.22 -12.20 15.59
N GLU A 69 3.14 -11.42 15.46
CA GLU A 69 1.76 -11.92 15.23
C GLU A 69 1.02 -11.23 14.07
N GLY A 70 1.73 -10.82 13.02
CA GLY A 70 1.20 -10.81 11.64
C GLY A 70 0.15 -9.77 11.21
N GLN A 71 -0.49 -9.01 12.11
CA GLN A 71 -1.43 -7.94 11.71
C GLN A 71 -1.42 -6.76 12.69
N GLN A 72 -1.28 -5.53 12.17
CA GLN A 72 -1.50 -4.28 12.91
C GLN A 72 -2.22 -3.24 12.03
N GLN A 73 -2.95 -2.33 12.69
CA GLN A 73 -3.52 -1.13 12.08
C GLN A 73 -2.41 -0.28 11.46
N SER A 74 -2.61 0.21 10.23
CA SER A 74 -1.63 0.99 9.47
C SER A 74 -1.01 2.11 10.33
N PRO A 75 0.30 2.13 10.60
CA PRO A 75 0.96 3.18 11.39
C PRO A 75 1.13 4.52 10.65
N GLY A 76 0.25 4.86 9.71
CA GLY A 76 0.39 6.06 8.88
C GLY A 76 1.42 5.88 7.76
N VAL A 77 1.26 4.84 6.94
CA VAL A 77 2.06 4.66 5.72
C VAL A 77 1.67 5.69 4.67
N VAL A 78 2.66 6.31 4.03
CA VAL A 78 2.45 7.24 2.90
C VAL A 78 3.14 6.69 1.66
N LEU A 79 2.36 6.51 0.59
CA LEU A 79 2.79 5.96 -0.69
C LEU A 79 2.83 7.03 -1.77
N VAL A 80 3.78 6.96 -2.71
CA VAL A 80 3.75 7.74 -3.95
C VAL A 80 3.31 6.84 -5.09
N LEU A 81 2.19 7.19 -5.68
CA LEU A 81 1.57 6.48 -6.79
C LEU A 81 1.56 7.38 -8.02
N ARG A 82 1.48 6.78 -9.20
CA ARG A 82 1.03 7.51 -10.39
C ARG A 82 -0.48 7.73 -10.32
N GLN A 83 -0.98 8.77 -11.00
CA GLN A 83 -2.40 9.12 -11.00
C GLN A 83 -3.29 7.97 -11.55
N ASP A 84 -2.83 7.25 -12.57
CA ASP A 84 -3.52 6.07 -13.13
C ASP A 84 -3.59 4.89 -12.15
N GLU A 85 -2.59 4.75 -11.29
CA GLU A 85 -2.54 3.72 -10.24
C GLU A 85 -3.45 4.10 -9.07
N LEU A 86 -3.57 5.39 -8.77
CA LEU A 86 -4.46 5.90 -7.73
C LEU A 86 -5.91 5.48 -8.00
N ASP A 87 -6.38 5.57 -9.26
CA ASP A 87 -7.73 5.17 -9.66
C ASP A 87 -8.02 3.68 -9.42
N ARG A 88 -6.97 2.84 -9.40
CA ARG A 88 -7.08 1.42 -9.08
C ARG A 88 -7.01 1.15 -7.57
N VAL A 89 -6.23 1.94 -6.85
CA VAL A 89 -6.00 1.79 -5.40
C VAL A 89 -7.16 2.35 -4.58
N LEU A 90 -7.68 3.54 -4.89
CA LEU A 90 -8.74 4.21 -4.11
C LEU A 90 -10.00 3.35 -3.87
N PRO A 91 -10.54 2.64 -4.88
CA PRO A 91 -11.71 1.78 -4.67
C PRO A 91 -11.41 0.63 -3.69
N ALA A 92 -10.17 0.10 -3.70
CA ALA A 92 -9.76 -0.97 -2.81
C ALA A 92 -9.60 -0.50 -1.36
N LEU A 93 -9.31 0.79 -1.12
CA LEU A 93 -9.25 1.37 0.22
C LEU A 93 -10.62 1.63 0.83
N SER A 94 -11.64 1.83 0.00
CA SER A 94 -13.01 2.16 0.42
C SER A 94 -13.91 0.92 0.61
N ALA A 95 -13.42 -0.27 0.23
CA ALA A 95 -14.19 -1.50 0.29
C ALA A 95 -14.36 -1.99 1.74
N SER A 96 -15.48 -1.60 2.36
CA SER A 96 -15.95 -2.18 3.63
C SER A 96 -16.44 -3.61 3.38
N GLY A 97 -15.54 -4.61 3.44
CA GLY A 97 -15.93 -5.96 3.03
C GLY A 97 -14.94 -7.11 3.26
N GLY A 98 -14.01 -7.00 4.21
CA GLY A 98 -13.06 -8.09 4.49
C GLY A 98 -12.01 -8.30 3.40
N GLN A 99 -11.52 -7.21 2.83
CA GLN A 99 -10.38 -7.19 1.92
C GLN A 99 -9.16 -6.64 2.66
N ASP A 100 -8.01 -7.28 2.48
CA ASP A 100 -6.74 -6.86 3.08
C ASP A 100 -5.85 -6.24 1.99
N ILE A 101 -5.17 -5.14 2.32
CA ILE A 101 -4.15 -4.54 1.45
C ILE A 101 -2.78 -5.04 1.91
N TYR A 102 -1.98 -5.51 0.96
CA TYR A 102 -0.63 -6.01 1.21
C TYR A 102 0.38 -5.11 0.52
N LEU A 103 1.41 -4.74 1.26
CA LEU A 103 2.60 -4.07 0.74
C LEU A 103 3.73 -5.09 0.71
N VAL A 104 4.20 -5.39 -0.50
CA VAL A 104 5.29 -6.35 -0.71
C VAL A 104 6.53 -5.59 -1.12
N LEU A 105 7.61 -5.69 -0.33
CA LEU A 105 8.90 -5.09 -0.67
C LEU A 105 9.38 -5.61 -2.02
N LYS A 106 9.72 -4.70 -2.92
CA LYS A 106 10.40 -5.05 -4.14
C LYS A 106 11.86 -5.34 -3.80
N PRO A 107 12.41 -6.50 -4.19
CA PRO A 107 13.82 -6.77 -3.99
C PRO A 107 14.64 -5.66 -4.65
N ALA A 108 15.61 -5.12 -3.91
CA ALA A 108 16.53 -4.10 -4.40
C ALA A 108 17.44 -4.72 -5.47
N GLY A 109 16.96 -4.78 -6.72
CA GLY A 109 17.77 -5.07 -7.90
C GLY A 109 18.73 -6.26 -7.77
N GLY A 110 18.25 -7.41 -7.31
CA GLY A 110 18.92 -8.69 -7.59
C GLY A 110 18.46 -9.18 -8.95
N LYS A 111 19.35 -9.16 -9.94
CA LYS A 111 19.23 -9.94 -11.18
C LYS A 111 18.63 -11.31 -10.86
N GLY A 112 17.50 -11.65 -11.49
CA GLY A 112 17.33 -13.03 -11.94
C GLY A 112 18.51 -13.30 -12.88
N GLY A 113 19.46 -14.10 -12.41
CA GLY A 113 20.74 -14.29 -13.08
C GLY A 113 21.39 -15.59 -12.65
N SER A 114 20.99 -16.65 -13.37
CA SER A 114 21.53 -18.02 -13.43
C SER A 114 21.25 -18.93 -12.26
#